data_AF-D7FQE1-F1
#
_entry.id   AF-D7FQE1-F1
#
_cell.length_a   1.000
_cell.length_b   1.000
_cell.length_c   1.000
_cell.angle_alpha   90.00
_cell.angle_beta   90.00
_cell.angle_gamma   90.00
#
_symmetry.space_group_name_H-M   'P 1'
#
loop_
_entity.id
_entity.type
_entity.pdbx_description
1 polymer ?
#
loop_
_entity_poly.entity_id
_entity_poly.type
_entity_poly.pdbx_seq_one_letter_code
_entity_poly.pdbx_strand_id
1 'polypeptide(L)'
;MLEFWKRKEKRVALEWGMIGFENDEQARPEYKGEFIPSPIDGKTVLYYPTHKKAWKSRRATAVIVSMITIVVGCIAAVYAFRWYLVYGTSGDWGETWGGIVTSVINSIQIQVLNAVYKKVAVALTDFENHRTSTEYEDSLVSKLFCFTFCNSYGGFIYLAFIGEPVIGVACEKSCMSLLATNLTIVFVVQLVVGNLTEVLIPFIKYTMRVKAEKRGDGHGHDGVPVVSGKNIQRTQAEKGLYLEQYDPIMGALMDYAELAVQFGYITLFVVAFPLAPLLALANNYVEARSDAFKLLTQMQRPVPRGAEDIGSWQGVFTTISCIAVVTNSALICLIYEDLVGEYSLATRLWLFILFQWVAFIFMAGLGATVPDVPEDVTIQQQRTMFLSSKMVDKIADEMDEDMQNIDQAALDGVKVTISPAMSPKGEELHRGVNVAL
;
A
#
# COMPACT_ATOMS: atom_id res chain seq x y z
N MET A 1 15.70 1.89 1.96
CA MET A 1 14.72 1.54 3.02
C MET A 1 13.76 0.47 2.54
N LEU A 2 13.05 0.67 1.42
CA LEU A 2 12.07 -0.28 0.89
C LEU A 2 12.64 -1.69 0.64
N GLU A 3 13.82 -1.82 0.02
CA GLU A 3 14.44 -3.15 -0.19
C GLU A 3 14.77 -3.88 1.12
N PHE A 4 15.20 -3.14 2.16
CA PHE A 4 15.44 -3.72 3.48
C PHE A 4 14.13 -4.11 4.18
N TRP A 5 13.03 -3.42 3.90
CA TRP A 5 11.71 -3.78 4.42
C TRP A 5 11.25 -5.12 3.85
N LYS A 6 11.32 -5.32 2.52
CA LYS A 6 10.98 -6.62 1.89
C LYS A 6 11.73 -7.79 2.53
N ARG A 7 13.04 -7.61 2.77
CA ARG A 7 13.87 -8.61 3.45
C ARG A 7 13.39 -8.91 4.86
N LYS A 8 13.07 -7.87 5.63
CA LYS A 8 12.56 -8.01 7.00
C LYS A 8 11.19 -8.69 7.01
N GLU A 9 10.30 -8.30 6.10
CA GLU A 9 8.99 -8.88 5.91
C GLU A 9 9.09 -10.39 5.65
N LYS A 10 9.93 -10.83 4.70
CA LYS A 10 10.09 -12.27 4.42
C LYS A 10 10.65 -13.06 5.61
N ARG A 11 11.51 -12.47 6.43
CA ARG A 11 11.98 -13.10 7.68
C ARG A 11 10.85 -13.22 8.71
N VAL A 12 10.06 -12.17 8.90
CA VAL A 12 8.91 -12.17 9.82
C VAL A 12 7.83 -13.15 9.36
N ALA A 13 7.54 -13.21 8.06
CA ALA A 13 6.61 -14.17 7.49
C ALA A 13 7.06 -15.62 7.73
N LEU A 14 8.37 -15.89 7.63
CA LEU A 14 8.95 -17.20 8.00
C LEU A 14 8.76 -17.51 9.48
N GLU A 15 9.12 -16.57 10.36
CA GLU A 15 9.03 -16.74 11.82
C GLU A 15 7.59 -17.00 12.29
N TRP A 16 6.62 -16.36 11.65
CA TRP A 16 5.20 -16.52 11.97
C TRP A 16 4.52 -17.68 11.22
N GLY A 17 5.23 -18.36 10.32
CA GLY A 17 4.68 -19.45 9.51
C GLY A 17 3.60 -19.00 8.51
N MET A 18 3.70 -17.75 8.04
CA MET A 18 2.75 -17.13 7.10
C MET A 18 3.23 -17.16 5.64
N ILE A 19 4.37 -17.78 5.34
CA ILE A 19 4.85 -17.91 3.95
C ILE A 19 3.83 -18.71 3.12
N GLY A 20 3.38 -18.13 2.00
CA GLY A 20 2.47 -18.79 1.07
C GLY A 20 1.03 -18.85 1.57
N PHE A 21 0.69 -18.06 2.58
CA PHE A 21 -0.66 -17.96 3.15
C PHE A 21 -1.71 -17.65 2.08
N GLU A 22 -1.38 -16.82 1.09
CA GLU A 22 -2.31 -16.41 0.04
C GLU A 22 -2.74 -17.55 -0.88
N ASN A 23 -1.90 -18.57 -1.07
CA ASN A 23 -2.20 -19.71 -1.95
C ASN A 23 -3.34 -20.56 -1.40
N ASP A 24 -3.45 -20.64 -0.07
CA ASP A 24 -4.43 -21.45 0.65
C ASP A 24 -5.60 -20.60 1.21
N GLU A 25 -5.70 -19.33 0.78
CA GLU A 25 -6.72 -18.42 1.29
C GLU A 25 -8.12 -18.86 0.86
N GLN A 26 -9.05 -18.89 1.83
CA GLN A 26 -10.44 -19.23 1.55
C GLN A 26 -11.15 -18.10 0.79
N ALA A 27 -12.12 -18.49 -0.05
CA ALA A 27 -12.98 -17.53 -0.70
C ALA A 27 -13.81 -16.77 0.33
N ARG A 28 -13.97 -15.46 0.11
CA ARG A 28 -14.75 -14.60 0.98
C ARG A 28 -16.22 -14.99 1.02
N PRO A 29 -16.93 -14.78 2.14
CA PRO A 29 -18.36 -15.04 2.23
C PRO A 29 -19.19 -14.25 1.21
N GLU A 30 -18.75 -13.04 0.84
CA GLU A 30 -19.48 -12.18 -0.10
C GLU A 30 -19.22 -12.53 -1.58
N TYR A 31 -18.26 -13.42 -1.86
CA TYR A 31 -17.88 -13.77 -3.23
C TYR A 31 -19.00 -14.55 -3.92
N LYS A 32 -19.37 -14.09 -5.12
CA LYS A 32 -20.46 -14.67 -5.91
C LYS A 32 -19.90 -15.41 -7.13
N GLY A 33 -20.44 -16.58 -7.43
CA GLY A 33 -20.05 -17.37 -8.59
C GLY A 33 -20.95 -18.58 -8.82
N GLU A 34 -20.55 -19.43 -9.75
CA GLU A 34 -21.17 -20.71 -10.04
C GLU A 34 -20.26 -21.83 -9.51
N PHE A 35 -20.86 -22.88 -8.95
CA PHE A 35 -20.09 -24.04 -8.48
C PHE A 35 -19.63 -24.87 -9.67
N ILE A 36 -18.31 -25.02 -9.83
CA ILE A 36 -17.69 -25.86 -10.84
C ILE A 36 -16.68 -26.80 -10.18
N PRO A 37 -16.42 -27.99 -10.76
CA PRO A 37 -15.31 -28.82 -10.31
C PRO A 37 -13.98 -28.13 -10.67
N SER A 38 -13.08 -28.06 -9.69
CA SER A 38 -11.73 -27.53 -9.86
C SER A 38 -10.94 -28.37 -10.87
N PRO A 39 -10.22 -27.74 -11.81
CA PRO A 39 -9.43 -28.46 -12.81
C PRO A 39 -8.16 -29.12 -12.23
N ILE A 40 -7.78 -28.80 -10.99
CA ILE A 40 -6.54 -29.28 -10.37
C ILE A 40 -6.83 -30.49 -9.47
N ASP A 41 -7.76 -30.34 -8.52
CA ASP A 41 -8.04 -31.33 -7.47
C ASP A 41 -9.45 -31.92 -7.53
N GLY A 42 -10.27 -31.51 -8.52
CA GLY A 42 -11.64 -32.00 -8.71
C GLY A 42 -12.66 -31.54 -7.65
N LYS A 43 -12.23 -30.76 -6.64
CA LYS A 43 -13.13 -30.26 -5.60
C LYS A 43 -14.09 -29.21 -6.15
N THR A 44 -15.32 -29.18 -5.63
CA THR A 44 -16.29 -28.15 -5.99
C THR A 44 -15.83 -26.79 -5.48
N VAL A 45 -15.57 -25.86 -6.40
CA VAL A 45 -15.13 -24.49 -6.08
C VAL A 45 -16.10 -23.48 -6.67
N LEU A 46 -16.22 -22.33 -6.01
CA LEU A 46 -17.00 -21.21 -6.53
C LEU A 46 -16.18 -20.47 -7.58
N TYR A 47 -16.68 -20.39 -8.81
CA TYR A 47 -15.97 -19.76 -9.92
C TYR A 47 -16.75 -18.58 -10.50
N TYR A 48 -16.05 -17.51 -10.81
CA TYR A 48 -16.58 -16.34 -11.49
C TYR A 48 -15.84 -16.11 -12.82
N PRO A 49 -16.54 -15.96 -13.96
CA PRO A 49 -15.88 -15.80 -15.26
C PRO A 49 -14.94 -14.59 -15.32
N THR A 50 -13.69 -14.84 -15.73
CA THR A 50 -12.62 -13.82 -15.79
C THR A 50 -12.96 -12.64 -16.70
N HIS A 51 -13.60 -12.87 -17.86
CA HIS A 51 -14.01 -11.80 -18.77
C HIS A 51 -15.05 -10.84 -18.13
N LYS A 52 -15.95 -11.37 -17.28
CA LYS A 52 -16.91 -10.55 -16.54
C LYS A 52 -16.20 -9.73 -15.46
N LYS A 53 -15.26 -10.34 -14.72
CA LYS A 53 -14.41 -9.64 -13.73
C LYS A 53 -13.62 -8.52 -14.39
N ALA A 54 -12.96 -8.79 -15.51
CA ALA A 54 -12.18 -7.82 -16.26
C ALA A 54 -13.02 -6.64 -16.77
N TRP A 55 -14.24 -6.90 -17.25
CA TRP A 55 -15.15 -5.82 -17.65
C TRP A 55 -15.59 -4.94 -16.47
N LYS A 56 -15.88 -5.54 -15.32
CA LYS A 56 -16.22 -4.79 -14.10
C LYS A 56 -15.05 -3.97 -13.60
N SER A 57 -13.85 -4.55 -13.56
CA SER A 57 -12.62 -3.87 -13.19
C SER A 57 -12.33 -2.67 -14.10
N ARG A 58 -12.45 -2.82 -15.44
CA ARG A 58 -12.30 -1.69 -16.37
C ARG A 58 -13.29 -0.55 -16.11
N ARG A 59 -14.55 -0.87 -15.78
CA ARG A 59 -15.55 0.14 -15.42
C ARG A 59 -15.20 0.84 -14.12
N ALA A 60 -14.76 0.11 -13.11
CA ALA A 60 -14.30 0.68 -11.86
C ALA A 60 -13.10 1.61 -12.07
N THR A 61 -12.09 1.19 -12.85
CA THR A 61 -10.95 2.04 -13.23
C THR A 61 -11.41 3.30 -13.96
N ALA A 62 -12.35 3.21 -14.90
CA ALA A 62 -12.88 4.38 -15.60
C ALA A 62 -13.56 5.38 -14.64
N VAL A 63 -14.32 4.89 -13.65
CA VAL A 63 -14.89 5.75 -12.60
C VAL A 63 -13.80 6.44 -11.81
N ILE A 64 -12.73 5.72 -11.41
CA ILE A 64 -11.60 6.34 -10.69
C ILE A 64 -10.93 7.43 -11.50
N VAL A 65 -10.63 7.18 -12.78
CA VAL A 65 -10.01 8.18 -13.67
C VAL A 65 -10.92 9.40 -13.84
N SER A 66 -12.23 9.21 -13.96
CA SER A 66 -13.18 10.32 -14.04
C SER A 66 -13.19 11.17 -12.76
N MET A 67 -13.10 10.54 -11.59
CA MET A 67 -13.04 11.25 -10.30
C MET A 67 -11.73 12.00 -10.13
N ILE A 68 -10.60 11.43 -10.53
CA ILE A 68 -9.30 12.13 -10.52
C ILE A 68 -9.36 13.38 -11.40
N THR A 69 -10.00 13.28 -12.57
CA THR A 69 -10.20 14.43 -13.47
C THR A 69 -11.03 15.52 -12.80
N ILE A 70 -12.08 15.14 -12.06
CA ILE A 70 -12.90 16.09 -11.27
C ILE A 70 -12.05 16.76 -10.19
N VAL A 71 -11.19 16.02 -9.47
CA VAL A 71 -10.30 16.59 -8.44
C VAL A 71 -9.37 17.64 -9.05
N VAL A 72 -8.72 17.32 -10.17
CA VAL A 72 -7.84 18.27 -10.89
C VAL A 72 -8.64 19.52 -11.31
N GLY A 73 -9.86 19.34 -11.79
CA GLY A 73 -10.77 20.45 -12.12
C GLY A 73 -11.14 21.31 -10.91
N CYS A 74 -11.44 20.70 -9.76
CA CYS A 74 -11.73 21.41 -8.50
C CYS A 74 -10.52 22.22 -8.03
N ILE A 75 -9.32 21.63 -8.06
CA ILE A 75 -8.07 22.32 -7.70
C ILE A 75 -7.86 23.53 -8.61
N ALA A 76 -7.98 23.35 -9.93
CA ALA A 76 -7.86 24.43 -10.88
C ALA A 76 -8.90 25.54 -10.63
N ALA A 77 -10.14 25.18 -10.31
CA ALA A 77 -11.20 26.13 -10.00
C ALA A 77 -10.91 26.94 -8.72
N VAL A 78 -10.38 26.31 -7.67
CA VAL A 78 -10.00 26.98 -6.41
C VAL A 78 -8.89 28.01 -6.66
N TYR A 79 -7.88 27.67 -7.46
CA TYR A 79 -6.83 28.62 -7.82
C TYR A 79 -7.27 29.70 -8.81
N ALA A 80 -8.18 29.39 -9.74
CA ALA A 80 -8.82 30.40 -10.58
C ALA A 80 -9.65 31.39 -9.75
N PHE A 81 -10.33 30.91 -8.72
CA PHE A 81 -11.05 31.76 -7.77
C PHE A 81 -10.09 32.66 -6.98
N ARG A 82 -8.93 32.14 -6.54
CA ARG A 82 -7.88 32.95 -5.92
C ARG A 82 -7.43 34.08 -6.84
N TRP A 83 -7.16 33.77 -8.10
CA TRP A 83 -6.77 34.77 -9.09
C TRP A 83 -7.82 35.86 -9.23
N TYR A 84 -9.10 35.48 -9.32
CA TYR A 84 -10.21 36.43 -9.37
C TYR A 84 -10.29 37.31 -8.11
N LEU A 85 -10.06 36.76 -6.91
CA LEU A 85 -10.05 37.55 -5.68
C LEU A 85 -8.93 38.59 -5.69
N VAL A 86 -7.71 38.22 -6.09
CA VAL A 86 -6.55 39.11 -6.07
C VAL A 86 -6.62 40.19 -7.14
N TYR A 87 -6.98 39.83 -8.38
CA TYR A 87 -6.92 40.76 -9.52
C TYR A 87 -8.28 41.31 -9.96
N GLY A 88 -9.35 40.55 -9.73
CA GLY A 88 -10.70 40.91 -10.15
C GLY A 88 -11.43 41.83 -9.15
N THR A 89 -11.04 41.82 -7.88
CA THR A 89 -11.59 42.74 -6.88
C THR A 89 -10.68 43.95 -6.71
N SER A 90 -11.20 45.15 -6.99
CA SER A 90 -10.41 46.40 -6.99
C SER A 90 -10.10 46.93 -5.58
N GLY A 91 -9.87 46.07 -4.58
CA GLY A 91 -9.66 46.48 -3.20
C GLY A 91 -8.72 45.57 -2.41
N ASP A 92 -8.01 46.17 -1.45
CA ASP A 92 -6.98 45.57 -0.59
C ASP A 92 -7.41 44.27 0.13
N TRP A 93 -8.72 44.05 0.26
CA TRP A 93 -9.28 42.85 0.87
C TRP A 93 -8.90 41.59 0.11
N GLY A 94 -8.94 41.62 -1.23
CA GLY A 94 -8.63 40.47 -2.08
C GLY A 94 -7.18 40.04 -1.99
N GLU A 95 -6.27 41.00 -1.94
CA GLU A 95 -4.82 40.79 -1.76
C GLU A 95 -4.50 40.24 -0.36
N THR A 96 -5.13 40.80 0.68
CA THR A 96 -4.88 40.41 2.08
C THR A 96 -5.47 39.05 2.44
N TRP A 97 -6.71 38.78 2.04
CA TRP A 97 -7.47 37.61 2.51
C TRP A 97 -7.60 36.50 1.45
N GLY A 98 -7.34 36.79 0.18
CA GLY A 98 -7.53 35.83 -0.92
C GLY A 98 -6.75 34.53 -0.73
N GLY A 99 -5.50 34.61 -0.27
CA GLY A 99 -4.69 33.43 0.05
C GLY A 99 -5.28 32.56 1.16
N ILE A 100 -5.68 33.19 2.28
CA ILE A 100 -6.25 32.49 3.45
C ILE A 100 -7.57 31.79 3.08
N VAL A 101 -8.48 32.52 2.43
CA VAL A 101 -9.79 31.98 2.00
C VAL A 101 -9.60 30.79 1.05
N THR A 102 -8.70 30.91 0.09
CA THR A 102 -8.38 29.82 -0.86
C THR A 102 -7.86 28.59 -0.14
N SER A 103 -6.93 28.75 0.80
CA SER A 103 -6.35 27.64 1.58
C SER A 103 -7.40 26.93 2.45
N VAL A 104 -8.33 27.68 3.05
CA VAL A 104 -9.45 27.12 3.83
C VAL A 104 -10.40 26.33 2.93
N ILE A 105 -10.80 26.88 1.78
CA ILE A 105 -11.67 26.20 0.82
C ILE A 105 -11.01 24.91 0.33
N ASN A 106 -9.72 24.97 -0.04
CA ASN A 106 -8.96 23.80 -0.47
C ASN A 106 -8.92 22.72 0.62
N SER A 107 -8.70 23.11 1.88
CA SER A 107 -8.66 22.18 3.02
C SER A 107 -10.01 21.50 3.28
N ILE A 108 -11.11 22.23 3.16
CA ILE A 108 -12.48 21.67 3.28
C ILE A 108 -12.76 20.73 2.11
N GLN A 109 -12.41 21.14 0.89
CA GLN A 109 -12.59 20.35 -0.32
C GLN A 109 -11.84 19.02 -0.24
N ILE A 110 -10.60 19.00 0.26
CA ILE A 110 -9.80 17.78 0.43
C ILE A 110 -10.53 16.80 1.36
N GLN A 111 -11.00 17.27 2.53
CA GLN A 111 -11.68 16.43 3.51
C GLN A 111 -13.00 15.85 2.97
N VAL A 112 -13.81 16.67 2.31
CA VAL A 112 -15.09 16.23 1.74
C VAL A 112 -14.87 15.19 0.65
N LEU A 113 -13.94 15.43 -0.28
CA LEU A 113 -13.69 14.49 -1.38
C LEU A 113 -13.08 13.18 -0.87
N ASN A 114 -12.18 13.20 0.13
CA ASN A 114 -11.67 12.00 0.79
C ASN A 114 -12.80 11.15 1.39
N ALA A 115 -13.74 11.77 2.09
CA ALA A 115 -14.87 11.07 2.72
C ALA A 115 -15.82 10.44 1.68
N VAL A 116 -16.12 11.15 0.59
CA VAL A 116 -16.95 10.63 -0.51
C VAL A 116 -16.21 9.49 -1.21
N TYR A 117 -14.93 9.67 -1.52
CA TYR A 117 -14.16 8.71 -2.28
C TYR A 117 -13.98 7.38 -1.54
N LYS A 118 -13.73 7.42 -0.23
CA LYS A 118 -13.65 6.18 0.57
C LYS A 118 -14.89 5.30 0.37
N LYS A 119 -16.08 5.90 0.37
CA LYS A 119 -17.34 5.18 0.13
C LYS A 119 -17.43 4.63 -1.29
N VAL A 120 -17.02 5.43 -2.29
CA VAL A 120 -17.03 5.01 -3.70
C VAL A 120 -16.02 3.88 -3.94
N ALA A 121 -14.82 3.95 -3.37
CA ALA A 121 -13.78 2.93 -3.52
C ALA A 121 -14.24 1.58 -2.97
N VAL A 122 -14.86 1.56 -1.79
CA VAL A 122 -15.47 0.34 -1.21
C VAL A 122 -16.56 -0.19 -2.14
N ALA A 123 -17.52 0.65 -2.54
CA ALA A 123 -18.62 0.23 -3.41
C ALA A 123 -18.15 -0.31 -4.77
N LEU A 124 -17.11 0.28 -5.36
CA LEU A 124 -16.51 -0.21 -6.61
C LEU A 124 -15.77 -1.53 -6.42
N THR A 125 -15.08 -1.70 -5.29
CA THR A 125 -14.34 -2.94 -5.02
C THR A 125 -15.31 -4.09 -4.69
N ASP A 126 -16.41 -3.79 -3.99
CA ASP A 126 -17.51 -4.75 -3.81
C ASP A 126 -18.16 -5.13 -5.14
N PHE A 127 -18.31 -4.17 -6.06
CA PHE A 127 -18.83 -4.41 -7.40
C PHE A 127 -17.94 -5.36 -8.23
N GLU A 128 -16.61 -5.26 -8.09
CA GLU A 128 -15.61 -6.08 -8.79
C GLU A 128 -15.65 -7.57 -8.46
N ASN A 129 -16.20 -7.94 -7.29
CA ASN A 129 -16.40 -9.34 -6.85
C ASN A 129 -15.07 -10.14 -6.82
N HIS A 130 -14.16 -9.73 -5.94
CA HIS A 130 -12.89 -10.44 -5.68
C HIS A 130 -13.10 -11.73 -4.90
N ARG A 131 -12.26 -12.74 -5.16
CA ARG A 131 -12.42 -14.07 -4.58
C ARG A 131 -11.95 -14.12 -3.13
N THR A 132 -10.75 -13.60 -2.87
CA THR A 132 -10.10 -13.68 -1.55
C THR A 132 -10.04 -12.30 -0.87
N SER A 133 -9.68 -12.26 0.41
CA SER A 133 -9.56 -11.00 1.16
C SER A 133 -8.36 -10.21 0.66
N THR A 134 -7.22 -10.86 0.43
CA THR A 134 -6.03 -10.20 -0.13
C THR A 134 -6.33 -9.53 -1.47
N GLU A 135 -6.94 -10.24 -2.44
CA GLU A 135 -7.29 -9.64 -3.74
C GLU A 135 -8.18 -8.40 -3.61
N TYR A 136 -9.13 -8.44 -2.66
CA TYR A 136 -10.00 -7.31 -2.38
C TYR A 136 -9.25 -6.14 -1.77
N GLU A 137 -8.42 -6.42 -0.78
CA GLU A 137 -7.62 -5.44 -0.06
C GLU A 137 -6.65 -4.74 -1.01
N ASP A 138 -5.92 -5.49 -1.83
CA ASP A 138 -5.00 -4.96 -2.84
C ASP A 138 -5.67 -4.02 -3.86
N SER A 139 -6.83 -4.45 -4.35
CA SER A 139 -7.60 -3.66 -5.29
C SER A 139 -8.18 -2.40 -4.63
N LEU A 140 -8.56 -2.48 -3.35
CA LEU A 140 -9.05 -1.35 -2.57
C LEU A 140 -7.91 -0.35 -2.26
N VAL A 141 -6.74 -0.84 -1.86
CA VAL A 141 -5.51 -0.04 -1.62
C VAL A 141 -5.17 0.76 -2.87
N SER A 142 -5.11 0.10 -4.03
CA SER A 142 -4.78 0.76 -5.29
C SER A 142 -5.73 1.91 -5.61
N LYS A 143 -7.04 1.72 -5.41
CA LYS A 143 -8.05 2.78 -5.63
C LYS A 143 -7.90 3.92 -4.62
N LEU A 144 -7.93 3.60 -3.31
CA LEU A 144 -7.77 4.57 -2.24
C LEU A 144 -6.51 5.41 -2.42
N PHE A 145 -5.39 4.76 -2.75
CA PHE A 145 -4.13 5.45 -2.98
C PHE A 145 -4.17 6.40 -4.17
N CYS A 146 -4.60 5.94 -5.36
CA CYS A 146 -4.60 6.78 -6.57
C CYS A 146 -5.32 8.12 -6.35
N PHE A 147 -6.47 8.06 -5.70
CA PHE A 147 -7.24 9.26 -5.42
C PHE A 147 -6.66 10.10 -4.28
N THR A 148 -6.29 9.47 -3.16
CA THR A 148 -5.72 10.18 -2.02
C THR A 148 -4.44 10.89 -2.44
N PHE A 149 -3.63 10.27 -3.30
CA PHE A 149 -2.46 10.88 -3.91
C PHE A 149 -2.82 12.14 -4.71
N CYS A 150 -3.74 12.03 -5.68
CA CYS A 150 -4.13 13.19 -6.50
C CYS A 150 -4.75 14.32 -5.68
N ASN A 151 -5.54 14.00 -4.66
CA ASN A 151 -6.22 14.99 -3.83
C ASN A 151 -5.26 15.66 -2.83
N SER A 152 -4.37 14.88 -2.19
CA SER A 152 -3.44 15.39 -1.18
C SER A 152 -2.23 16.11 -1.78
N TYR A 153 -1.76 15.70 -2.97
CA TYR A 153 -0.57 16.28 -3.61
C TYR A 153 -0.86 17.15 -4.82
N GLY A 154 -2.02 16.97 -5.47
CA GLY A 154 -2.36 17.68 -6.71
C GLY A 154 -2.33 19.19 -6.56
N GLY A 155 -2.77 19.73 -5.42
CA GLY A 155 -2.70 21.17 -5.14
C GLY A 155 -1.28 21.71 -5.08
N PHE A 156 -0.32 20.93 -4.56
CA PHE A 156 1.10 21.30 -4.49
C PHE A 156 1.79 21.16 -5.84
N ILE A 157 1.50 20.07 -6.57
CA ILE A 157 1.99 19.86 -7.94
C ILE A 157 1.49 20.96 -8.86
N TYR A 158 0.21 21.32 -8.76
CA TYR A 158 -0.39 22.44 -9.49
C TYR A 158 0.33 23.75 -9.15
N LEU A 159 0.51 24.04 -7.86
CA LEU A 159 1.17 25.26 -7.40
C LEU A 159 2.60 25.37 -7.93
N ALA A 160 3.37 24.28 -7.86
CA ALA A 160 4.78 24.24 -8.25
C ALA A 160 4.99 24.33 -9.77
N PHE A 161 4.19 23.60 -10.57
CA PHE A 161 4.48 23.39 -12.00
C PHE A 161 3.53 24.10 -12.96
N ILE A 162 2.34 24.52 -12.52
CA ILE A 162 1.33 25.15 -13.39
C ILE A 162 1.07 26.60 -12.96
N GLY A 163 0.84 26.82 -11.67
CA GLY A 163 0.44 28.13 -11.14
C GLY A 163 1.42 29.25 -11.48
N GLU A 164 2.71 29.02 -11.27
CA GLU A 164 3.73 30.03 -11.59
C GLU A 164 4.12 30.06 -13.08
N PRO A 165 4.57 28.94 -13.69
CA PRO A 165 5.17 29.01 -15.03
C PRO A 165 4.19 29.35 -16.15
N VAL A 166 2.89 29.10 -15.93
CA VAL A 166 1.85 29.26 -16.96
C VAL A 166 0.95 30.46 -16.69
N ILE A 167 0.62 30.73 -15.43
CA ILE A 167 -0.39 31.72 -15.05
C ILE A 167 0.27 32.99 -14.48
N GLY A 168 1.46 32.90 -13.86
CA GLY A 168 2.24 34.06 -13.38
C GLY A 168 1.63 34.76 -12.14
N VAL A 169 1.00 33.98 -11.27
CA VAL A 169 0.04 34.48 -10.25
C VAL A 169 0.41 34.08 -8.82
N ALA A 170 1.34 33.13 -8.65
CA ALA A 170 1.45 32.45 -7.37
C ALA A 170 2.47 33.09 -6.43
N CYS A 171 3.57 33.67 -6.92
CA CYS A 171 4.70 34.04 -6.06
C CYS A 171 5.31 35.42 -6.27
N GLU A 172 5.20 36.24 -5.23
CA GLU A 172 5.72 37.61 -5.20
C GLU A 172 7.21 37.68 -4.81
N LYS A 173 7.77 36.63 -4.17
CA LYS A 173 9.19 36.61 -3.70
C LYS A 173 9.94 35.30 -3.96
N SER A 174 9.38 34.13 -3.68
CA SER A 174 10.00 32.83 -4.04
C SER A 174 8.96 31.70 -4.13
N CYS A 175 8.87 31.01 -5.27
CA CYS A 175 7.96 29.86 -5.47
C CYS A 175 8.16 28.75 -4.43
N MET A 176 9.42 28.52 -4.07
CA MET A 176 9.80 27.51 -3.09
C MET A 176 9.28 27.81 -1.68
N SER A 177 9.28 29.07 -1.24
CA SER A 177 8.88 29.43 0.13
C SER A 177 7.36 29.34 0.32
N LEU A 178 6.57 29.67 -0.71
CA LEU A 178 5.13 29.47 -0.68
C LEU A 178 4.78 27.99 -0.64
N LEU A 179 5.44 27.17 -1.46
CA LEU A 179 5.28 25.72 -1.45
C LEU A 179 5.63 25.13 -0.08
N ALA A 180 6.78 25.52 0.49
CA ALA A 180 7.23 25.10 1.81
C ALA A 180 6.24 25.49 2.92
N THR A 181 5.69 26.71 2.86
CA THR A 181 4.71 27.20 3.86
C THR A 181 3.41 26.40 3.81
N ASN A 182 2.85 26.19 2.61
CA ASN A 182 1.62 25.41 2.46
C ASN A 182 1.83 23.94 2.87
N LEU A 183 2.97 23.34 2.52
CA LEU A 183 3.34 21.99 2.96
C LEU A 183 3.46 21.90 4.47
N THR A 184 4.13 22.88 5.10
CA THR A 184 4.29 22.93 6.55
C THR A 184 2.94 23.02 7.26
N ILE A 185 2.05 23.90 6.78
CA ILE A 185 0.70 24.04 7.35
C ILE A 185 -0.07 22.74 7.24
N VAL A 186 -0.15 22.15 6.04
CA VAL A 186 -0.93 20.91 5.83
C VAL A 186 -0.35 19.76 6.65
N PHE A 187 0.97 19.60 6.66
CA PHE A 187 1.65 18.54 7.40
C PHE A 187 1.44 18.68 8.92
N VAL A 188 1.63 19.88 9.48
CA VAL A 188 1.43 20.13 10.92
C VAL A 188 -0.04 20.00 11.31
N VAL A 189 -0.96 20.48 10.49
CA VAL A 189 -2.40 20.34 10.74
C VAL A 189 -2.78 18.86 10.74
N GLN A 190 -2.31 18.07 9.78
CA GLN A 190 -2.57 16.63 9.76
C GLN A 190 -1.96 15.93 10.98
N LEU A 191 -0.73 16.26 11.35
CA LEU A 191 -0.06 15.72 12.55
C LEU A 191 -0.85 16.00 13.83
N VAL A 192 -1.29 17.25 14.03
CA VAL A 192 -2.00 17.62 15.26
C VAL A 192 -3.44 17.13 15.26
N VAL A 193 -4.17 17.34 14.16
CA VAL A 193 -5.60 17.00 14.09
C VAL A 193 -5.79 15.49 13.99
N GLY A 194 -4.95 14.77 13.24
CA GLY A 194 -4.97 13.31 13.13
C GLY A 194 -4.89 12.66 14.52
N ASN A 195 -3.77 12.85 15.22
CA ASN A 195 -3.52 12.26 16.53
C ASN A 195 -4.58 12.67 17.57
N LEU A 196 -5.07 13.92 17.52
CA LEU A 196 -6.15 14.37 18.42
C LEU A 196 -7.47 13.67 18.12
N THR A 197 -7.89 13.63 16.86
CA THR A 197 -9.17 13.01 16.48
C THR A 197 -9.16 11.52 16.74
N GLU A 198 -8.04 10.86 16.50
CA GLU A 198 -7.84 9.45 16.74
C GLU A 198 -8.04 9.06 18.21
N VAL A 199 -7.49 9.83 19.15
CA VAL A 199 -7.62 9.53 20.59
C VAL A 199 -8.95 10.05 21.16
N LEU A 200 -9.37 11.25 20.77
CA LEU A 200 -10.52 11.94 21.38
C LEU A 200 -11.86 11.39 20.90
N ILE A 201 -12.04 11.10 19.61
CA ILE A 201 -13.32 10.63 19.06
C ILE A 201 -13.78 9.32 19.72
N PRO A 202 -12.98 8.24 19.78
CA PRO A 202 -13.42 7.00 20.42
C PRO A 202 -13.67 7.18 21.92
N PHE A 203 -12.87 8.02 22.61
CA PHE A 203 -13.11 8.36 24.01
C PHE A 203 -14.46 9.07 24.22
N ILE A 204 -14.79 10.04 23.37
CA ILE A 204 -16.06 10.75 23.39
C ILE A 204 -17.21 9.78 23.09
N LYS A 205 -17.11 8.95 22.04
CA LYS A 205 -18.12 7.93 21.71
C LYS A 205 -18.37 6.97 22.87
N TYR A 206 -17.31 6.47 23.49
CA TYR A 206 -17.40 5.59 24.66
C TYR A 206 -18.14 6.26 25.82
N THR A 207 -17.73 7.48 26.18
CA THR A 207 -18.40 8.22 27.28
C THR A 207 -19.85 8.58 26.96
N MET A 208 -20.18 8.87 25.69
CA MET A 208 -21.56 9.09 25.25
C MET A 208 -22.41 7.83 25.34
N ARG A 209 -21.93 6.67 24.88
CA ARG A 209 -22.65 5.38 24.98
C ARG A 209 -22.96 5.01 26.43
N VAL A 210 -21.96 5.13 27.32
CA VAL A 210 -22.13 4.87 28.76
C VAL A 210 -23.11 5.86 29.40
N LYS A 211 -23.10 7.13 29.00
CA LYS A 211 -24.04 8.14 29.51
C LYS A 211 -25.47 7.91 29.00
N ALA A 212 -25.66 7.57 27.73
CA ALA A 212 -26.96 7.31 27.12
C ALA A 212 -27.68 6.13 27.79
N GLU A 213 -26.94 5.06 28.07
CA GLU A 213 -27.48 3.91 28.81
C GLU A 213 -27.85 4.28 30.25
N LYS A 214 -27.01 5.03 30.98
CA LYS A 214 -27.33 5.50 32.35
C LYS A 214 -28.57 6.39 32.41
N ARG A 215 -28.89 7.08 31.30
CA ARG A 215 -30.10 7.90 31.17
C ARG A 215 -31.35 7.07 30.88
N GLY A 216 -31.20 5.79 30.50
CA GLY A 216 -32.32 4.96 30.09
C GLY A 216 -32.87 5.31 28.70
N ASP A 217 -32.13 6.09 27.90
CA ASP A 217 -32.55 6.55 26.57
C ASP A 217 -32.44 5.45 25.49
N GLY A 218 -32.12 4.21 25.89
CA GLY A 218 -32.08 3.06 24.99
C GLY A 218 -33.48 2.59 24.63
N HIS A 219 -33.91 2.82 23.39
CA HIS A 219 -35.00 2.03 22.82
C HIS A 219 -34.50 0.60 22.63
N GLY A 220 -34.90 -0.31 23.51
CA GLY A 220 -34.73 -1.73 23.27
C GLY A 220 -35.41 -2.06 21.94
N HIS A 221 -34.68 -2.71 21.03
CA HIS A 221 -35.34 -3.47 19.98
C HIS A 221 -36.28 -4.44 20.70
N ASP A 222 -37.57 -4.42 20.35
CA ASP A 222 -38.62 -5.30 20.91
C ASP A 222 -39.31 -4.83 22.21
N GLY A 223 -39.18 -3.57 22.62
CA GLY A 223 -40.02 -3.01 23.70
C GLY A 223 -39.74 -3.58 25.10
N VAL A 224 -38.62 -4.29 25.26
CA VAL A 224 -38.15 -4.76 26.56
C VAL A 224 -37.49 -3.58 27.29
N PRO A 225 -37.93 -3.23 28.52
CA PRO A 225 -37.28 -2.18 29.29
C PRO A 225 -35.84 -2.60 29.62
N VAL A 226 -34.87 -1.79 29.17
CA VAL A 226 -33.47 -1.94 29.59
C VAL A 226 -33.43 -1.77 31.11
N VAL A 227 -32.82 -2.72 31.82
CA VAL A 227 -32.60 -2.63 33.28
C VAL A 227 -31.83 -1.35 33.57
N SER A 228 -32.55 -0.30 33.93
CA SER A 228 -31.99 1.02 34.23
C SER A 228 -31.64 1.06 35.71
N GLY A 229 -30.36 0.90 36.02
CA GLY A 229 -29.85 0.88 37.38
C GLY A 229 -28.64 1.80 37.54
N LYS A 230 -28.67 2.71 38.51
CA LYS A 230 -27.54 3.57 38.89
C LYS A 230 -26.29 2.79 39.38
N ASN A 231 -26.44 1.48 39.67
CA ASN A 231 -25.41 0.61 40.26
C ASN A 231 -25.22 -0.72 39.50
N ILE A 232 -25.18 -0.69 38.17
CA ILE A 232 -24.82 -1.88 37.38
C ILE A 232 -23.30 -2.10 37.45
N GLN A 233 -22.87 -3.07 38.25
CA GLN A 233 -21.49 -3.58 38.19
C GLN A 233 -21.34 -4.42 36.92
N ARG A 234 -20.70 -3.84 35.91
CA ARG A 234 -20.44 -4.53 34.64
C ARG A 234 -19.28 -5.49 34.77
N THR A 235 -19.47 -6.69 34.26
CA THR A 235 -18.39 -7.63 33.95
C THR A 235 -17.45 -7.05 32.89
N GLN A 236 -16.25 -7.63 32.77
CA GLN A 236 -15.30 -7.18 31.73
C GLN A 236 -15.85 -7.38 30.32
N ALA A 237 -16.62 -8.45 30.08
CA ALA A 237 -17.24 -8.72 28.78
C ALA A 237 -18.26 -7.64 28.40
N GLU A 238 -19.12 -7.23 29.35
CA GLU A 238 -20.09 -6.16 29.13
C GLU A 238 -19.41 -4.82 28.87
N LYS A 239 -18.31 -4.50 29.58
CA LYS A 239 -17.52 -3.29 29.29
C LYS A 239 -16.94 -3.30 27.87
N GLY A 240 -16.48 -4.47 27.42
CA GLY A 240 -15.98 -4.66 26.05
C GLY A 240 -17.02 -4.34 24.98
N LEU A 241 -18.31 -4.61 25.23
CA LEU A 241 -19.39 -4.33 24.28
C LEU A 241 -19.55 -2.83 23.98
N TYR A 242 -19.22 -1.94 24.92
CA TYR A 242 -19.31 -0.48 24.71
C TYR A 242 -18.17 0.09 23.89
N LEU A 243 -17.05 -0.64 23.81
CA LEU A 243 -15.91 -0.25 22.98
C LEU A 243 -16.29 -0.24 21.49
N GLU A 244 -15.53 0.50 20.70
CA GLU A 244 -15.76 0.56 19.26
C GLU A 244 -15.29 -0.76 18.61
N GLN A 245 -16.08 -1.25 17.64
CA GLN A 245 -15.68 -2.45 16.90
C GLN A 245 -14.58 -2.04 15.92
N TYR A 246 -13.43 -2.72 16.02
CA TYR A 246 -12.35 -2.55 15.05
C TYR A 246 -12.60 -3.48 13.88
N ASP A 247 -12.77 -2.92 12.69
CA ASP A 247 -12.70 -3.68 11.44
C ASP A 247 -11.21 -3.90 11.12
N PRO A 248 -10.69 -5.14 11.22
CA PRO A 248 -9.27 -5.39 11.02
C PRO A 248 -8.79 -5.04 9.62
N ILE A 249 -9.64 -5.14 8.60
CA ILE A 249 -9.28 -4.81 7.23
C ILE A 249 -9.23 -3.29 7.10
N MET A 250 -10.38 -2.64 7.28
CA MET A 250 -10.51 -1.22 7.01
C MET A 250 -9.68 -0.38 7.99
N GLY A 251 -9.49 -0.83 9.23
CA GLY A 251 -8.60 -0.21 10.19
C GLY A 251 -7.16 -0.19 9.68
N ALA A 252 -6.59 -1.38 9.43
CA ALA A 252 -5.20 -1.49 8.96
C ALA A 252 -4.96 -0.75 7.64
N LEU A 253 -5.91 -0.80 6.70
CA LEU A 253 -5.81 -0.07 5.43
C LEU A 253 -5.79 1.44 5.62
N MET A 254 -6.54 1.98 6.58
CA MET A 254 -6.54 3.42 6.88
C MET A 254 -5.27 3.84 7.60
N ASP A 255 -4.80 3.04 8.56
CA ASP A 255 -3.55 3.28 9.29
C ASP A 255 -2.36 3.29 8.28
N TYR A 256 -2.31 2.35 7.33
CA TYR A 256 -1.31 2.39 6.24
C TYR A 256 -1.50 3.54 5.26
N ALA A 257 -2.74 3.92 4.92
CA ALA A 257 -3.01 5.06 4.04
C ALA A 257 -2.46 6.36 4.62
N GLU A 258 -2.59 6.54 5.94
CA GLU A 258 -2.00 7.67 6.66
C GLU A 258 -0.47 7.67 6.57
N LEU A 259 0.17 6.53 6.84
CA LEU A 259 1.61 6.37 6.67
C LEU A 259 2.08 6.63 5.23
N ALA A 260 1.33 6.17 4.23
CA ALA A 260 1.62 6.41 2.82
C ALA A 260 1.54 7.90 2.45
N VAL A 261 0.52 8.58 2.97
CA VAL A 261 0.36 10.03 2.77
C VAL A 261 1.50 10.81 3.44
N GLN A 262 1.86 10.45 4.67
CA GLN A 262 2.99 11.04 5.38
C GLN A 262 4.31 10.81 4.63
N PHE A 263 4.55 9.58 4.16
CA PHE A 263 5.72 9.22 3.36
C PHE A 263 5.82 10.07 2.08
N GLY A 264 4.71 10.33 1.39
CA GLY A 264 4.71 11.21 0.22
C GLY A 264 5.02 12.67 0.55
N TYR A 265 4.55 13.22 1.67
CA TYR A 265 4.95 14.57 2.10
C TYR A 265 6.45 14.69 2.38
N ILE A 266 7.03 13.65 2.98
CA ILE A 266 8.46 13.61 3.29
C ILE A 266 9.29 13.48 2.02
N THR A 267 8.87 12.64 1.07
CA THR A 267 9.70 12.26 -0.09
C THR A 267 9.49 13.15 -1.31
N LEU A 268 8.26 13.50 -1.67
CA LEU A 268 7.95 14.25 -2.91
C LEU A 268 8.49 15.68 -2.88
N PHE A 269 8.56 16.29 -1.69
CA PHE A 269 8.86 17.72 -1.52
C PHE A 269 10.02 17.99 -0.55
N VAL A 270 10.95 17.03 -0.39
CA VAL A 270 12.06 17.16 0.57
C VAL A 270 12.95 18.38 0.29
N VAL A 271 13.10 18.76 -0.98
CA VAL A 271 13.84 19.96 -1.40
C VAL A 271 13.17 21.24 -0.90
N ALA A 272 11.83 21.27 -0.88
CA ALA A 272 11.07 22.42 -0.41
C ALA A 272 10.99 22.47 1.13
N PHE A 273 10.88 21.31 1.80
CA PHE A 273 10.76 21.23 3.25
C PHE A 273 11.69 20.16 3.87
N PRO A 274 12.99 20.46 4.06
CA PRO A 274 13.97 19.49 4.56
C PRO A 274 13.75 19.03 6.02
N LEU A 275 12.95 19.75 6.81
CA LEU A 275 12.62 19.38 8.20
C LEU A 275 11.51 18.31 8.29
N ALA A 276 10.81 18.01 7.19
CA ALA A 276 9.72 17.02 7.18
C ALA A 276 10.09 15.65 7.78
N PRO A 277 11.25 15.04 7.46
CA PRO A 277 11.62 13.73 8.02
C PRO A 277 11.77 13.74 9.55
N LEU A 278 12.28 14.84 10.14
CA LEU A 278 12.44 14.96 11.59
C LEU A 278 11.09 15.09 12.30
N LEU A 279 10.18 15.87 11.72
CA LEU A 279 8.82 16.00 12.26
C LEU A 279 8.03 14.68 12.12
N ALA A 280 8.20 13.98 10.99
CA ALA A 280 7.61 12.66 10.80
C ALA A 280 8.14 11.63 11.80
N LEU A 281 9.44 11.66 12.12
CA LEU A 281 10.01 10.78 13.14
C LEU A 281 9.37 11.03 14.52
N ALA A 282 9.23 12.30 14.90
CA ALA A 282 8.56 12.66 16.15
C ALA A 282 7.09 12.23 16.14
N ASN A 283 6.39 12.42 15.01
CA ASN A 283 5.01 11.97 14.87
C ASN A 283 4.91 10.45 15.03
N ASN A 284 5.72 9.68 14.30
CA ASN A 284 5.63 8.23 14.29
C ASN A 284 5.96 7.61 15.66
N TYR A 285 6.75 8.31 16.48
CA TYR A 285 6.92 7.93 17.88
C TYR A 285 5.65 8.11 18.70
N VAL A 286 4.95 9.24 18.55
CA VAL A 286 3.66 9.49 19.22
C VAL A 286 2.60 8.54 18.68
N GLU A 287 2.53 8.38 17.37
CA GLU A 287 1.57 7.54 16.64
C GLU A 287 1.64 6.09 17.10
N ALA A 288 2.84 5.51 17.15
CA ALA A 288 3.01 4.14 17.63
C ALA A 288 2.50 3.94 19.07
N ARG A 289 2.47 5.00 19.89
CA ARG A 289 1.93 4.96 21.25
C ARG A 289 0.42 5.24 21.28
N SER A 290 -0.10 6.17 20.47
CA SER A 290 -1.55 6.42 20.35
C SER A 290 -2.26 5.21 19.77
N ASP A 291 -1.73 4.58 18.72
CA ASP A 291 -2.25 3.35 18.13
C ASP A 291 -2.30 2.20 19.14
N ALA A 292 -1.21 2.01 19.88
CA ALA A 292 -1.17 0.99 20.93
C ALA A 292 -2.24 1.27 22.00
N PHE A 293 -2.39 2.53 22.42
CA PHE A 293 -3.42 2.92 23.39
C PHE A 293 -4.85 2.72 22.85
N LYS A 294 -5.09 3.10 21.58
CA LYS A 294 -6.35 2.90 20.84
C LYS A 294 -6.77 1.43 20.86
N LEU A 295 -5.88 0.54 20.42
CA LEU A 295 -6.15 -0.90 20.34
C LEU A 295 -6.28 -1.56 21.72
N LEU A 296 -5.54 -1.11 22.73
CA LEU A 296 -5.57 -1.72 24.07
C LEU A 296 -6.75 -1.27 24.93
N THR A 297 -7.28 -0.05 24.73
CA THR A 297 -8.23 0.55 25.68
C THR A 297 -9.55 1.00 25.05
N GLN A 298 -9.59 1.29 23.75
CA GLN A 298 -10.74 1.92 23.09
C GLN A 298 -11.45 1.00 22.10
N MET A 299 -10.79 -0.05 21.65
CA MET A 299 -11.29 -0.99 20.66
C MET A 299 -11.63 -2.34 21.27
N GLN A 300 -12.62 -3.00 20.69
CA GLN A 300 -12.82 -4.43 20.91
C GLN A 300 -11.64 -5.22 20.33
N ARG A 301 -11.25 -6.32 20.98
CA ARG A 301 -10.16 -7.17 20.49
C ARG A 301 -10.53 -7.69 19.09
N PRO A 302 -9.76 -7.34 18.04
CA PRO A 302 -10.08 -7.81 16.70
C PRO A 302 -9.78 -9.29 16.55
N VAL A 303 -10.47 -9.93 15.61
CA VAL A 303 -10.20 -11.32 15.24
C VAL A 303 -8.85 -11.36 14.50
N PRO A 304 -7.89 -12.18 14.95
CA PRO A 304 -6.60 -12.30 14.27
C PRO A 304 -6.78 -12.77 12.82
N ARG A 305 -5.96 -12.21 11.92
CA ARG A 305 -5.89 -12.62 10.52
C ARG A 305 -4.44 -12.89 10.14
N GLY A 306 -4.23 -13.90 9.29
CA GLY A 306 -2.95 -14.15 8.66
C GLY A 306 -2.69 -13.15 7.54
N ALA A 307 -1.42 -12.84 7.31
CA ALA A 307 -0.93 -12.06 6.18
C ALA A 307 0.52 -12.47 5.93
N GLU A 308 0.92 -12.59 4.66
CA GLU A 308 2.30 -12.93 4.30
C GLU A 308 3.19 -11.71 4.01
N ASP A 309 2.56 -10.57 3.69
CA ASP A 309 3.21 -9.30 3.44
C ASP A 309 2.27 -8.11 3.73
N ILE A 310 2.74 -6.89 3.44
CA ILE A 310 1.94 -5.66 3.53
C ILE A 310 1.05 -5.43 2.29
N GLY A 311 0.97 -6.38 1.36
CA GLY A 311 0.23 -6.33 0.12
C GLY A 311 0.68 -5.22 -0.83
N SER A 312 -0.29 -4.65 -1.55
CA SER A 312 -0.08 -3.60 -2.56
C SER A 312 0.58 -2.32 -2.02
N TRP A 313 0.65 -2.13 -0.69
CA TRP A 313 1.33 -0.99 -0.09
C TRP A 313 2.82 -0.91 -0.47
N GLN A 314 3.51 -2.04 -0.64
CA GLN A 314 4.90 -2.05 -1.12
C GLN A 314 5.03 -1.40 -2.51
N GLY A 315 4.09 -1.71 -3.42
CA GLY A 315 4.01 -1.09 -4.74
C GLY A 315 3.67 0.40 -4.66
N VAL A 316 2.79 0.79 -3.73
CA VAL A 316 2.44 2.19 -3.46
C VAL A 316 3.67 3.01 -3.02
N PHE A 317 4.41 2.56 -2.00
CA PHE A 317 5.61 3.26 -1.53
C PHE A 317 6.71 3.35 -2.60
N THR A 318 6.84 2.30 -3.42
CA THR A 318 7.76 2.30 -4.57
C THR A 318 7.34 3.32 -5.62
N THR A 319 6.04 3.39 -5.94
CA THR A 319 5.49 4.37 -6.88
C THR A 319 5.72 5.80 -6.37
N ILE A 320 5.46 6.08 -5.10
CA ILE A 320 5.72 7.39 -4.49
C ILE A 320 7.21 7.73 -4.60
N SER A 321 8.10 6.78 -4.35
CA SER A 321 9.56 6.99 -4.45
C SER A 321 9.99 7.34 -5.89
N CYS A 322 9.42 6.66 -6.90
CA CYS A 322 9.66 6.99 -8.30
C CYS A 322 9.17 8.39 -8.66
N ILE A 323 7.96 8.76 -8.21
CA ILE A 323 7.42 10.11 -8.45
C ILE A 323 8.27 11.15 -7.70
N ALA A 324 8.79 10.85 -6.51
CA ALA A 324 9.64 11.74 -5.75
C ALA A 324 10.95 12.08 -6.47
N VAL A 325 11.55 11.14 -7.19
CA VAL A 325 12.71 11.42 -8.06
C VAL A 325 12.35 12.47 -9.11
N VAL A 326 11.20 12.32 -9.78
CA VAL A 326 10.72 13.26 -10.80
C VAL A 326 10.40 14.62 -10.19
N THR A 327 9.67 14.66 -9.08
CA THR A 327 9.25 15.91 -8.42
C THR A 327 10.45 16.70 -7.89
N ASN A 328 11.37 16.05 -7.16
CA ASN A 328 12.53 16.76 -6.61
C ASN A 328 13.52 17.19 -7.69
N SER A 329 13.72 16.38 -8.74
CA SER A 329 14.54 16.79 -9.88
C SER A 329 13.95 18.01 -10.60
N ALA A 330 12.63 18.05 -10.77
CA ALA A 330 11.93 19.20 -11.35
C ALA A 330 12.02 20.44 -10.45
N LEU A 331 11.83 20.28 -9.13
CA LEU A 331 11.98 21.38 -8.16
C LEU A 331 13.38 22.00 -8.21
N ILE A 332 14.43 21.18 -8.24
CA ILE A 332 15.82 21.66 -8.29
C ILE A 332 16.14 22.28 -9.65
N CYS A 333 15.83 21.60 -10.75
CA CYS A 333 16.33 21.99 -12.07
C CYS A 333 15.49 23.06 -12.75
N LEU A 334 14.20 23.19 -12.40
CA LEU A 334 13.27 24.09 -13.09
C LEU A 334 12.77 25.23 -12.20
N ILE A 335 12.63 25.02 -10.89
CA ILE A 335 11.98 25.97 -9.98
C ILE A 335 12.98 26.69 -9.07
N TYR A 336 14.08 26.04 -8.66
CA TYR A 336 15.01 26.59 -7.68
C TYR A 336 15.94 27.66 -8.30
N GLU A 337 15.43 28.89 -8.38
CA GLU A 337 16.07 30.02 -9.08
C GLU A 337 17.50 30.32 -8.60
N ASP A 338 17.79 30.20 -7.31
CA ASP A 338 19.12 30.46 -6.75
C ASP A 338 20.21 29.59 -7.38
N LEU A 339 19.88 28.36 -7.79
CA LEU A 339 20.83 27.42 -8.39
C LEU A 339 20.85 27.49 -9.91
N VAL A 340 19.67 27.66 -10.53
CA VAL A 340 19.53 27.52 -11.99
C VAL A 340 19.31 28.82 -12.75
N GLY A 341 19.19 29.95 -12.04
CA GLY A 341 18.81 31.26 -12.57
C GLY A 341 19.61 31.72 -13.80
N GLU A 342 20.91 31.47 -13.82
CA GLU A 342 21.82 31.89 -14.89
C GLU A 342 21.79 30.97 -16.14
N TYR A 343 21.23 29.77 -16.02
CA TYR A 343 21.22 28.79 -17.12
C TYR A 343 19.99 28.94 -18.03
N SER A 344 20.20 28.69 -19.32
CA SER A 344 19.11 28.65 -20.32
C SER A 344 18.10 27.52 -20.01
N LEU A 345 16.85 27.68 -20.45
CA LEU A 345 15.82 26.65 -20.30
C LEU A 345 16.25 25.30 -20.89
N ALA A 346 16.95 25.30 -22.03
CA ALA A 346 17.46 24.08 -22.65
C ALA A 346 18.46 23.36 -21.73
N THR A 347 19.39 24.10 -21.12
CA THR A 347 20.35 23.55 -20.15
C THR A 347 19.63 22.98 -18.94
N ARG A 348 18.63 23.69 -18.40
CA ARG A 348 17.82 23.23 -17.26
C ARG A 348 17.08 21.92 -17.55
N LEU A 349 16.50 21.78 -18.74
CA LEU A 349 15.84 20.55 -19.18
C LEU A 349 16.82 19.38 -19.33
N TRP A 350 18.01 19.62 -19.86
CA TRP A 350 19.06 18.59 -19.93
C TRP A 350 19.54 18.15 -18.54
N LEU A 351 19.72 19.09 -17.60
CA LEU A 351 20.06 18.78 -16.22
C LEU A 351 18.95 17.95 -15.54
N PHE A 352 17.69 18.31 -15.75
CA PHE A 352 16.52 17.57 -15.27
C PHE A 352 16.51 16.12 -15.78
N ILE A 353 16.71 15.92 -17.08
CA ILE A 353 16.76 14.57 -17.69
C ILE A 353 17.95 13.78 -17.13
N LEU A 354 19.14 14.39 -17.10
CA LEU A 354 20.36 13.74 -16.61
C LEU A 354 20.19 13.29 -15.15
N PHE A 355 19.67 14.16 -14.29
CA PHE A 355 19.44 13.85 -12.88
C PHE A 355 18.53 12.64 -12.73
N GLN A 356 17.41 12.59 -13.47
CA GLN A 356 16.49 11.45 -13.41
C GLN A 356 17.16 10.14 -13.82
N TRP A 357 17.88 10.12 -14.94
CA TRP A 357 18.57 8.92 -15.39
C TRP A 357 19.55 8.41 -14.34
N VAL A 358 20.37 9.30 -13.77
CA VAL A 358 21.31 8.93 -12.71
C VAL A 358 20.58 8.36 -11.49
N ALA A 359 19.51 9.02 -11.04
CA ALA A 359 18.74 8.58 -9.88
C ALA A 359 18.03 7.23 -10.11
N PHE A 360 17.40 7.02 -11.27
CA PHE A 360 16.74 5.75 -11.59
C PHE A 360 17.73 4.61 -11.81
N ILE A 361 18.89 4.87 -12.44
CA ILE A 361 19.97 3.88 -12.55
C ILE A 361 20.46 3.49 -11.17
N PHE A 362 20.64 4.45 -10.27
CA PHE A 362 21.05 4.18 -8.90
C PHE A 362 20.00 3.36 -8.14
N MET A 363 18.71 3.70 -8.26
CA MET A 363 17.61 2.92 -7.67
C MET A 363 17.57 1.49 -8.22
N ALA A 364 17.69 1.32 -9.53
CA ALA A 364 17.73 0.01 -10.18
C ALA A 364 18.96 -0.80 -9.73
N GLY A 365 20.12 -0.15 -9.58
CA GLY A 365 21.35 -0.78 -9.08
C GLY A 365 21.20 -1.25 -7.63
N LEU A 366 20.55 -0.46 -6.76
CA LEU A 366 20.24 -0.90 -5.39
C LEU A 366 19.27 -2.09 -5.37
N GLY A 367 18.22 -2.07 -6.18
CA GLY A 367 17.28 -3.18 -6.29
C GLY A 367 17.91 -4.46 -6.85
N ALA A 368 18.88 -4.34 -7.75
CA ALA A 368 19.60 -5.50 -8.31
C ALA A 368 20.65 -6.07 -7.35
N THR A 369 21.23 -5.26 -6.46
CA THR A 369 22.29 -5.69 -5.53
C THR A 369 21.77 -6.24 -4.22
N VAL A 370 20.58 -5.80 -3.79
CA VAL A 370 19.95 -6.25 -2.54
C VAL A 370 18.85 -7.25 -2.90
N PRO A 371 19.05 -8.56 -2.68
CA PRO A 371 17.99 -9.54 -2.96
C PRO A 371 16.80 -9.34 -2.03
N ASP A 372 15.59 -9.41 -2.58
CA ASP A 372 14.32 -9.25 -1.86
C ASP A 372 14.15 -10.30 -0.75
N VAL A 373 14.61 -11.54 -1.00
CA VAL A 373 14.58 -12.65 -0.02
C VAL A 373 15.97 -12.83 0.59
N PRO A 374 16.10 -12.77 1.93
CA PRO A 374 17.35 -13.08 2.61
C PRO A 374 17.78 -14.54 2.42
N GLU A 375 19.10 -14.78 2.33
CA GLU A 375 19.68 -16.11 2.14
C GLU A 375 19.24 -17.12 3.23
N ASP A 376 19.15 -16.69 4.49
CA ASP A 376 18.67 -17.51 5.61
C ASP A 376 17.24 -18.02 5.39
N VAL A 377 16.38 -17.16 4.83
CA VAL A 377 14.99 -17.52 4.52
C VAL A 377 14.95 -18.49 3.34
N THR A 378 15.74 -18.25 2.30
CA THR A 378 15.85 -19.16 1.15
C THR A 378 16.31 -20.56 1.55
N ILE A 379 17.37 -20.65 2.36
CA ILE A 379 17.88 -21.93 2.86
C ILE A 379 16.80 -22.67 3.67
N GLN A 380 16.08 -21.96 4.54
CA GLN A 380 15.04 -22.58 5.36
C GLN A 380 13.84 -23.04 4.52
N GLN A 381 13.43 -22.28 3.50
CA GLN A 381 12.40 -22.69 2.54
C GLN A 381 12.82 -23.93 1.76
N GLN A 382 14.05 -23.95 1.22
CA GLN A 382 14.61 -25.10 0.51
C GLN A 382 14.67 -26.33 1.41
N ARG A 383 15.09 -26.18 2.67
CA ARG A 383 15.09 -27.26 3.64
C ARG A 383 13.68 -27.81 3.89
N THR A 384 12.69 -26.93 4.00
CA THR A 384 11.29 -27.32 4.21
C THR A 384 10.73 -28.06 2.99
N MET A 385 11.02 -27.57 1.78
CA MET A 385 10.65 -28.23 0.53
C MET A 385 11.31 -29.62 0.41
N PHE A 386 12.60 -29.72 0.70
CA PHE A 386 13.33 -31.00 0.72
C PHE A 386 12.70 -31.97 1.72
N LEU A 387 12.48 -31.54 2.96
CA LEU A 387 11.85 -32.34 4.00
C LEU A 387 10.43 -32.79 3.62
N SER A 388 9.64 -31.91 3.00
CA SER A 388 8.31 -32.25 2.48
C SER A 388 8.39 -33.30 1.38
N SER A 389 9.31 -33.14 0.42
CA SER A 389 9.49 -34.12 -0.66
C SER A 389 9.85 -35.53 -0.16
N LYS A 390 10.59 -35.61 0.96
CA LYS A 390 11.01 -36.87 1.56
C LYS A 390 9.96 -37.48 2.49
N MET A 391 9.29 -36.66 3.31
CA MET A 391 8.34 -37.15 4.31
C MET A 391 6.91 -37.28 3.77
N VAL A 392 6.46 -36.31 2.97
CA VAL A 392 5.09 -36.25 2.44
C VAL A 392 5.01 -36.99 1.11
N ASP A 393 5.84 -36.60 0.14
CA ASP A 393 5.78 -37.17 -1.22
C ASP A 393 6.53 -38.50 -1.31
N LYS A 394 7.34 -38.84 -0.30
CA LYS A 394 8.14 -40.08 -0.21
C LYS A 394 8.97 -40.34 -1.47
N ILE A 395 9.48 -39.27 -2.09
CA ILE A 395 10.34 -39.36 -3.25
C ILE A 395 11.65 -40.01 -2.81
N ALA A 396 11.96 -41.18 -3.38
CA ALA A 396 13.19 -41.90 -3.10
C ALA A 396 14.40 -41.00 -3.34
N ASP A 397 15.47 -41.18 -2.57
CA ASP A 397 16.74 -40.56 -2.90
C ASP A 397 17.17 -41.09 -4.27
N GLU A 398 17.51 -40.18 -5.19
CA GLU A 398 18.30 -40.59 -6.35
C GLU A 398 19.58 -41.16 -5.77
N MET A 399 19.75 -42.49 -5.86
CA MET A 399 21.01 -43.12 -5.47
C MET A 399 22.06 -42.53 -6.41
N ASP A 400 23.02 -41.79 -5.85
CA ASP A 400 24.19 -41.35 -6.61
C ASP A 400 24.73 -42.57 -7.38
N GLU A 401 24.96 -42.45 -8.69
CA GLU A 401 25.56 -43.53 -9.50
C GLU A 401 26.89 -44.00 -8.88
N ASP A 402 27.57 -43.10 -8.16
CA ASP A 402 28.77 -43.39 -7.37
C ASP A 402 28.51 -44.33 -6.17
N MET A 403 27.33 -44.28 -5.54
CA MET A 403 26.95 -45.17 -4.44
C MET A 403 26.55 -46.56 -4.96
N GLN A 404 25.93 -46.63 -6.16
CA GLN A 404 25.72 -47.90 -6.85
C GLN A 404 27.05 -48.56 -7.22
N ASN A 405 28.05 -47.78 -7.67
CA ASN A 405 29.38 -48.31 -7.98
C ASN A 405 30.13 -48.82 -6.74
N ILE A 406 29.89 -48.26 -5.55
CA ILE A 406 30.49 -48.74 -4.29
C ILE A 406 29.87 -50.06 -3.85
N ASP A 407 28.54 -50.18 -3.90
CA ASP A 407 27.86 -51.45 -3.59
C ASP A 407 28.21 -52.54 -4.60
N GLN A 408 28.36 -52.18 -5.87
CA GLN A 408 28.76 -53.11 -6.92
C GLN A 408 30.23 -53.52 -6.81
N ALA A 409 31.15 -52.60 -6.47
CA ALA A 409 32.55 -52.93 -6.17
C ALA A 409 32.72 -53.76 -4.89
N ALA A 410 31.86 -53.56 -3.88
CA ALA A 410 31.83 -54.39 -2.67
C ALA A 410 31.28 -55.81 -2.95
N LEU A 411 30.36 -55.95 -3.90
CA LEU A 411 29.84 -57.23 -4.40
C LEU A 411 30.83 -57.94 -5.34
N ASP A 412 31.59 -57.19 -6.15
CA ASP A 412 32.57 -57.70 -7.12
C ASP A 412 33.94 -58.02 -6.49
N GLY A 413 34.20 -57.57 -5.25
CA GLY A 413 35.37 -57.96 -4.45
C GLY A 413 35.42 -59.46 -4.09
N VAL A 414 34.35 -60.20 -4.39
CA VAL A 414 34.28 -61.66 -4.25
C VAL A 414 33.86 -62.29 -5.59
N LYS A 415 34.77 -62.39 -6.56
CA LYS A 415 34.93 -63.61 -7.35
C LYS A 415 36.19 -63.68 -8.21
N VAL A 416 36.83 -64.83 -8.00
CA VAL A 416 37.95 -65.47 -8.68
C VAL A 416 37.97 -65.25 -10.19
N THR A 417 39.13 -64.79 -10.66
CA THR A 417 39.57 -64.69 -12.05
C THR A 417 39.45 -66.01 -12.79
N ILE A 418 38.70 -66.08 -13.90
CA ILE A 418 39.09 -66.79 -15.13
C ILE A 418 38.46 -66.05 -16.33
N SER A 419 39.29 -65.60 -17.26
CA SER A 419 38.88 -65.12 -18.58
C SER A 419 39.51 -66.03 -19.64
N PRO A 420 38.82 -66.29 -20.78
CA PRO A 420 39.48 -65.90 -22.02
C PRO A 420 38.55 -65.39 -23.14
N ALA A 421 39.05 -64.32 -23.78
CA ALA A 421 39.22 -64.10 -25.22
C ALA A 421 38.05 -63.74 -26.17
N MET A 422 38.32 -62.63 -26.91
CA MET A 422 37.93 -62.23 -28.28
C MET A 422 36.46 -61.79 -28.53
N SER A 423 36.13 -60.52 -28.83
CA SER A 423 36.41 -59.66 -30.03
C SER A 423 35.57 -60.04 -31.27
N PRO A 424 35.22 -59.12 -32.22
CA PRO A 424 34.64 -57.77 -32.14
C PRO A 424 33.49 -57.57 -33.20
N LYS A 425 33.10 -56.31 -33.48
CA LYS A 425 32.25 -55.74 -34.58
C LYS A 425 30.83 -55.34 -34.13
N GLY A 426 30.24 -54.19 -34.47
CA GLY A 426 30.59 -53.09 -35.37
C GLY A 426 29.29 -52.44 -35.92
N GLU A 427 29.26 -51.11 -36.01
CA GLU A 427 28.42 -50.22 -36.87
C GLU A 427 26.88 -50.19 -36.66
N GLU A 428 26.31 -49.07 -36.19
CA GLU A 428 25.76 -47.90 -36.94
C GLU A 428 24.32 -48.11 -37.49
N LEU A 429 23.36 -47.22 -37.14
CA LEU A 429 22.66 -46.26 -38.05
C LEU A 429 21.32 -45.69 -37.49
N HIS A 430 21.22 -44.36 -37.51
CA HIS A 430 20.12 -43.47 -37.95
C HIS A 430 18.64 -43.48 -37.45
N ARG A 431 18.24 -42.25 -37.08
CA ARG A 431 17.04 -41.44 -37.43
C ARG A 431 15.64 -41.80 -36.91
N GLY A 432 15.06 -40.82 -36.21
CA GLY A 432 13.85 -40.10 -36.65
C GLY A 432 12.57 -40.41 -35.90
N VAL A 433 12.03 -39.44 -35.16
CA VAL A 433 10.66 -39.47 -34.64
C VAL A 433 9.87 -38.31 -35.25
N ASN A 434 8.89 -38.68 -36.08
CA ASN A 434 7.80 -37.81 -36.53
C ASN A 434 6.70 -37.82 -35.47
N VAL A 435 6.08 -36.64 -35.27
CA VAL A 435 4.82 -36.48 -34.55
C VAL A 435 3.77 -35.96 -35.53
N ALA A 436 2.65 -36.66 -35.63
CA ALA A 436 1.35 -36.22 -36.12
C ALA A 436 0.32 -37.18 -35.52
N LEU A 437 -0.87 -36.78 -35.07
CA LEU A 437 -1.55 -35.50 -34.95
C LEU A 437 -2.62 -35.71 -33.86
#